data_AF-A0A7V4GBG8-F1
#
_entry.id   AF-A0A7V4GBG8-F1
#
_cell.length_a   1.000
_cell.length_b   1.000
_cell.length_c   1.000
_cell.angle_alpha   90.00
_cell.angle_beta   90.00
_cell.angle_gamma   90.00
#
_symmetry.space_group_name_H-M   'P 1'
#
loop_
_entity.id
_entity.type
_entity.pdbx_description
1 polymer ?
#
loop_
_entity_poly.entity_id
_entity_poly.type
_entity_poly.pdbx_seq_one_letter_code
_entity_poly.pdbx_strand_id
1 'polypeptide(L)'
;MKYLARITAAQEDPAQLEALYRAAHRAKEAGEFASDLAACYAQAPNSLLYAAWHCRLQPGLEAAERASGISSNWLLAIPLSLVVGLIFALLADPALRFADNTLMLYLVLLWGPLAGLAIVAYLTVAAAGNRRRALAVAGGTVALTAYPFALILWRTLPQYRDLMLIHLPLAAAIAVGVSLLGLRPNREDLFAVLSKAIEVLVTGGVYLIVGGMFTGIAFGMFAALGINIPQDIAQRLAFAGLGAVAVLAVASVYDPRLRPAEQKFEQGLGRLVPTLTRLLLPLALLVLAIYIFVIPFRFMEP
;
A
#
# COMPACT_ATOMS: atom_id res chain seq x y z
N MET A 1 -29.64 10.80 33.55
CA MET A 1 -29.90 9.42 33.08
C MET A 1 -31.20 9.44 32.30
N LYS A 2 -31.10 9.67 30.99
CA LYS A 2 -32.23 9.99 30.09
C LYS A 2 -32.83 8.72 29.48
N TYR A 3 -32.02 7.69 29.27
CA TYR A 3 -32.39 6.44 28.63
C TYR A 3 -32.57 5.29 29.62
N LEU A 4 -32.08 5.43 30.87
CA LEU A 4 -32.07 4.36 31.87
C LEU A 4 -33.43 3.67 32.06
N ALA A 5 -34.52 4.42 32.32
CA ALA A 5 -35.85 3.83 32.49
C ALA A 5 -36.36 3.08 31.25
N ARG A 6 -35.99 3.53 30.04
CA ARG A 6 -36.39 2.90 28.77
C ARG A 6 -35.53 1.67 28.44
N ILE A 7 -34.25 1.70 28.82
CA ILE A 7 -33.34 0.56 28.71
C ILE A 7 -33.78 -0.56 29.65
N THR A 8 -34.10 -0.24 30.91
CA THR A 8 -34.59 -1.22 31.89
C THR A 8 -35.93 -1.84 31.45
N ALA A 9 -36.83 -1.05 30.86
CA ALA A 9 -38.10 -1.57 30.33
C ALA A 9 -37.92 -2.53 29.14
N ALA A 10 -36.80 -2.45 28.42
CA ALA A 10 -36.49 -3.29 27.27
C ALA A 10 -35.48 -4.41 27.58
N GLN A 11 -35.32 -4.77 28.86
CA GLN A 11 -34.33 -5.75 29.34
C GLN A 11 -34.40 -7.13 28.65
N GLU A 12 -35.60 -7.54 28.23
CA GLU A 12 -35.85 -8.84 27.57
C GLU A 12 -36.22 -8.69 26.10
N ASP A 13 -36.32 -7.46 25.58
CA ASP A 13 -36.73 -7.19 24.21
C ASP A 13 -35.56 -6.61 23.38
N PRO A 14 -34.82 -7.46 22.63
CA PRO A 14 -33.70 -7.03 21.81
C PRO A 14 -34.11 -6.04 20.70
N ALA A 15 -35.34 -6.14 20.18
CA ALA A 15 -35.81 -5.29 19.09
C ALA A 15 -36.09 -3.86 19.59
N GLN A 16 -36.68 -3.72 20.77
CA GLN A 16 -36.87 -2.42 21.41
C GLN A 16 -35.55 -1.75 21.78
N LEU A 17 -34.56 -2.51 22.28
CA LEU A 17 -33.25 -1.95 22.62
C LEU A 17 -32.51 -1.41 21.38
N GLU A 18 -32.57 -2.13 20.26
CA GLU A 18 -31.99 -1.68 18.97
C GLU A 18 -32.72 -0.45 18.42
N ALA A 19 -34.05 -0.39 18.54
CA ALA A 19 -34.84 0.78 18.13
C ALA A 19 -34.47 2.02 18.95
N LEU A 20 -34.30 1.86 20.27
CA LEU A 20 -33.84 2.91 21.18
C LEU A 20 -32.45 3.41 20.81
N TYR A 21 -31.50 2.51 20.56
CA TYR A 21 -30.15 2.88 20.11
C TYR A 21 -30.17 3.65 18.79
N ARG A 22 -30.92 3.17 17.79
CA ARG A 22 -31.03 3.87 16.49
C ARG A 22 -31.65 5.26 16.63
N ALA A 23 -32.62 5.43 17.53
CA ALA A 23 -33.21 6.73 17.82
C ALA A 23 -32.19 7.66 18.49
N ALA A 24 -31.45 7.18 19.49
CA ALA A 24 -30.39 7.93 20.16
C ALA A 24 -29.25 8.31 19.19
N HIS A 25 -28.87 7.39 18.30
CA HIS A 25 -27.86 7.65 17.27
C HIS A 25 -28.31 8.73 16.27
N ARG A 26 -29.57 8.71 15.81
CA ARG A 26 -30.12 9.79 14.95
C ARG A 26 -30.15 11.14 15.66
N ALA A 27 -30.37 11.14 16.98
CA ALA A 27 -30.37 12.33 17.81
C ALA A 27 -28.96 12.82 18.22
N LYS A 28 -27.88 12.12 17.83
CA LYS A 28 -26.50 12.35 18.27
C LYS A 28 -26.28 12.19 19.80
N GLU A 29 -27.10 11.37 20.44
CA GLU A 29 -27.07 11.10 21.90
C GLU A 29 -26.55 9.69 22.22
N ALA A 30 -25.84 9.05 21.27
CA ALA A 30 -25.33 7.69 21.43
C ALA A 30 -24.39 7.52 22.64
N GLY A 31 -23.66 8.58 23.02
CA GLY A 31 -22.79 8.57 24.20
C GLY A 31 -23.56 8.50 25.53
N GLU A 32 -24.71 9.19 25.62
CA GLU A 32 -25.60 9.11 26.80
C GLU A 32 -26.31 7.76 26.89
N PHE A 33 -26.67 7.18 25.73
CA PHE A 33 -27.22 5.82 25.69
C PHE A 33 -26.20 4.78 26.18
N ALA A 34 -24.94 4.89 25.74
CA ALA A 34 -23.87 3.97 26.13
C ALA A 34 -23.56 4.04 27.64
N SER A 35 -23.57 5.24 28.23
CA SER A 35 -23.34 5.40 29.67
C SER A 35 -24.50 4.87 30.52
N ASP A 36 -25.75 5.14 30.13
CA ASP A 36 -26.94 4.63 30.82
C ASP A 36 -27.04 3.09 30.69
N LEU A 37 -26.63 2.52 29.55
CA LEU A 37 -26.57 1.07 29.36
C LEU A 37 -25.45 0.41 30.19
N ALA A 38 -24.28 1.05 30.31
CA ALA A 38 -23.20 0.55 31.16
C ALA A 38 -23.62 0.50 32.65
N ALA A 39 -24.41 1.49 33.09
CA ALA A 39 -25.00 1.50 34.43
C ALA A 39 -26.01 0.34 34.62
N CYS A 40 -26.81 0.02 33.59
CA CYS A 40 -27.74 -1.13 33.63
C CYS A 40 -26.99 -2.46 33.66
N TYR A 41 -25.89 -2.60 32.92
CA TYR A 41 -25.04 -3.79 32.94
C TYR A 41 -24.38 -4.01 34.31
N ALA A 42 -23.92 -2.94 34.98
CA ALA A 42 -23.35 -3.02 36.32
C ALA A 42 -24.35 -3.52 37.38
N GLN A 43 -25.64 -3.24 37.19
CA GLN A 43 -26.71 -3.69 38.10
C GLN A 43 -27.19 -5.12 37.79
N ALA A 44 -27.06 -5.57 36.54
CA ALA A 44 -27.52 -6.88 36.09
C ALA A 44 -26.48 -7.57 35.16
N PRO A 45 -25.32 -7.99 35.69
CA PRO A 45 -24.23 -8.55 34.88
C PRO A 45 -24.59 -9.91 34.25
N ASN A 46 -25.59 -10.60 34.78
CA ASN A 46 -26.05 -11.90 34.27
C ASN A 46 -26.97 -11.79 33.04
N SER A 47 -27.36 -10.58 32.63
CA SER A 47 -28.16 -10.37 31.43
C SER A 47 -27.27 -10.45 30.18
N LEU A 48 -27.45 -11.50 29.38
CA LEU A 48 -26.74 -11.70 28.11
C LEU A 48 -26.98 -10.54 27.12
N LEU A 49 -28.18 -9.94 27.14
CA LEU A 49 -28.51 -8.81 26.29
C LEU A 49 -27.66 -7.57 26.63
N TYR A 50 -27.57 -7.23 27.92
CA TYR A 50 -26.75 -6.10 28.36
C TYR A 50 -25.25 -6.39 28.20
N ALA A 51 -24.81 -7.63 28.41
CA ALA A 51 -23.43 -8.02 28.17
C ALA A 51 -23.03 -7.85 26.69
N ALA A 52 -23.88 -8.31 25.76
CA ALA A 52 -23.65 -8.18 24.33
C ALA A 52 -23.58 -6.71 23.89
N TRP A 53 -24.49 -5.87 24.40
CA TRP A 53 -24.51 -4.45 24.09
C TRP A 53 -23.38 -3.66 24.77
N HIS A 54 -23.00 -4.01 25.99
CA HIS A 54 -21.84 -3.44 26.66
C HIS A 54 -20.55 -3.75 25.88
N CYS A 55 -20.40 -4.98 25.39
CA CYS A 55 -19.32 -5.35 24.48
C CYS A 55 -19.36 -4.53 23.18
N ARG A 56 -20.53 -4.39 22.53
CA ARG A 56 -20.70 -3.63 21.28
C ARG A 56 -20.39 -2.14 21.41
N LEU A 57 -20.80 -1.51 22.52
CA LEU A 57 -20.70 -0.07 22.76
C LEU A 57 -19.42 0.34 23.49
N GLN A 58 -18.52 -0.60 23.79
CA GLN A 58 -17.23 -0.24 24.34
C GLN A 58 -16.56 0.78 23.41
N PRO A 59 -16.01 1.89 23.94
CA PRO A 59 -15.33 2.91 23.16
C PRO A 59 -14.27 2.34 22.23
N GLY A 60 -13.71 1.16 22.56
CA GLY A 60 -12.75 0.43 21.77
C GLY A 60 -13.24 -0.03 20.40
N LEU A 61 -14.52 -0.29 20.15
CA LEU A 61 -15.00 -0.77 18.83
C LEU A 61 -15.19 0.37 17.83
N GLU A 62 -15.86 1.45 18.23
CA GLU A 62 -15.98 2.64 17.38
C GLU A 62 -14.66 3.40 17.26
N ALA A 63 -13.82 3.42 18.30
CA ALA A 63 -12.46 3.96 18.19
C ALA A 63 -11.53 3.02 17.41
N ALA A 64 -11.70 1.68 17.43
CA ALA A 64 -10.95 0.79 16.55
C ALA A 64 -11.39 0.87 15.09
N GLU A 65 -12.66 1.18 14.80
CA GLU A 65 -13.16 1.50 13.46
C GLU A 65 -12.74 2.89 12.99
N ARG A 66 -12.74 3.92 13.85
CA ARG A 66 -12.27 5.27 13.49
C ARG A 66 -10.74 5.39 13.46
N ALA A 67 -10.04 4.70 14.35
CA ALA A 67 -8.58 4.48 14.29
C ALA A 67 -8.23 3.32 13.34
N SER A 68 -9.20 2.81 12.56
CA SER A 68 -8.94 1.71 11.63
C SER A 68 -8.10 2.12 10.43
N GLY A 69 -7.97 3.43 10.18
CA GLY A 69 -7.07 3.97 9.18
C GLY A 69 -5.63 3.55 9.46
N ILE A 70 -4.90 3.22 8.40
CA ILE A 70 -3.47 2.91 8.45
C ILE A 70 -2.77 4.02 9.23
N SER A 71 -2.11 3.69 10.33
CA SER A 71 -1.47 4.67 11.22
C SER A 71 -0.11 5.13 10.66
N SER A 72 -0.11 5.47 9.38
CA SER A 72 1.10 5.80 8.65
C SER A 72 1.70 7.10 9.13
N ASN A 73 3.02 7.10 9.26
CA ASN A 73 3.75 8.28 9.70
C ASN A 73 3.95 9.25 8.53
N TRP A 74 2.88 9.99 8.19
CA TRP A 74 2.88 10.98 7.11
C TRP A 74 3.95 12.06 7.29
N LEU A 75 4.27 12.40 8.54
CA LEU A 75 5.33 13.35 8.87
C LEU A 75 6.71 12.87 8.39
N LEU A 76 6.91 11.56 8.27
CA LEU A 76 8.12 10.97 7.68
C LEU A 76 7.95 10.68 6.19
N ALA A 77 6.78 10.16 5.78
CA ALA A 77 6.54 9.73 4.41
C ALA A 77 6.68 10.89 3.40
N ILE A 78 6.10 12.05 3.71
CA ILE A 78 6.14 13.23 2.84
C ILE A 78 7.56 13.74 2.62
N PRO A 79 8.35 14.11 3.64
CA PRO A 79 9.71 14.62 3.41
C PRO A 79 10.61 13.57 2.78
N LEU A 80 10.49 12.30 3.18
CA LEU A 80 11.29 11.24 2.56
C LEU A 80 10.93 11.04 1.09
N SER A 81 9.65 11.09 0.73
CA SER A 81 9.20 11.03 -0.67
C SER A 81 9.72 12.21 -1.49
N LEU A 82 9.77 13.41 -0.89
CA LEU A 82 10.30 14.61 -1.54
C LEU A 82 11.82 14.49 -1.78
N VAL A 83 12.56 13.96 -0.80
CA VAL A 83 13.99 13.70 -0.94
C VAL A 83 14.25 12.68 -2.05
N VAL A 84 13.52 11.57 -2.09
CA VAL A 84 13.67 10.55 -3.15
C VAL A 84 13.29 11.11 -4.51
N GLY A 85 12.20 11.87 -4.59
CA GLY A 85 11.80 12.59 -5.80
C GLY A 85 12.88 13.56 -6.28
N LEU A 86 13.47 14.34 -5.37
CA LEU A 86 14.55 15.25 -5.71
C LEU A 86 15.78 14.50 -6.22
N ILE A 87 16.16 13.38 -5.59
CA ILE A 87 17.25 12.51 -6.08
C ILE A 87 16.96 12.02 -7.49
N PHE A 88 15.74 11.60 -7.78
CA PHE A 88 15.35 11.15 -9.12
C PHE A 88 15.39 12.28 -10.15
N ALA A 89 14.93 13.48 -9.78
CA ALA A 89 15.04 14.66 -10.63
C ALA A 89 16.50 15.09 -10.90
N LEU A 90 17.38 14.95 -9.91
CA LEU A 90 18.81 15.20 -10.09
C LEU A 90 19.46 14.16 -11.00
N LEU A 91 19.12 12.87 -10.83
CA LEU A 91 19.60 11.80 -11.71
C LEU A 91 19.04 11.89 -13.14
N ALA A 92 17.94 12.63 -13.33
CA ALA A 92 17.38 12.96 -14.63
C ALA A 92 18.06 14.16 -15.32
N ASP A 93 19.19 14.66 -14.81
CA ASP A 93 19.92 15.75 -15.46
C ASP A 93 20.49 15.32 -16.84
N PRO A 94 20.29 16.12 -17.91
CA PRO A 94 20.94 15.89 -19.19
C PRO A 94 22.48 15.80 -19.12
N ALA A 95 23.12 16.50 -18.18
CA ALA A 95 24.56 16.45 -17.98
C ALA A 95 25.07 15.11 -17.45
N LEU A 96 24.20 14.30 -16.84
CA LEU A 96 24.52 12.96 -16.34
C LEU A 96 24.26 11.86 -17.40
N ARG A 97 23.99 12.24 -18.66
CA ARG A 97 23.82 11.30 -19.77
C ARG A 97 25.20 10.90 -20.33
N PHE A 98 25.41 9.61 -20.59
CA PHE A 98 26.54 9.17 -21.41
C PHE A 98 26.33 9.62 -22.87
N ALA A 99 27.45 9.82 -23.58
CA ALA A 99 27.52 10.43 -24.92
C ALA A 99 26.64 9.76 -26.00
N ASP A 100 26.17 8.52 -25.79
CA ASP A 100 25.49 7.71 -26.80
C ASP A 100 23.95 7.85 -26.86
N ASN A 101 23.39 8.90 -26.26
CA ASN A 101 21.96 9.26 -26.34
C ASN A 101 20.96 8.14 -25.92
N THR A 102 21.45 7.04 -25.35
CA THR A 102 20.65 5.86 -24.99
C THR A 102 20.25 5.96 -23.53
N LEU A 103 19.06 6.50 -23.26
CA LEU A 103 18.30 6.42 -22.01
C LEU A 103 19.14 6.43 -20.71
N MET A 104 19.27 7.61 -20.09
CA MET A 104 19.59 7.89 -18.68
C MET A 104 20.14 6.72 -17.85
N LEU A 105 21.35 6.24 -18.16
CA LEU A 105 21.88 5.01 -17.57
C LEU A 105 21.86 5.03 -16.03
N TYR A 106 22.24 6.14 -15.41
CA TYR A 106 22.26 6.25 -13.95
C TYR A 106 20.87 6.10 -13.33
N LEU A 107 19.86 6.79 -13.86
CA LEU A 107 18.50 6.71 -13.33
C LEU A 107 17.90 5.32 -13.58
N VAL A 108 18.02 4.79 -14.81
CA VAL A 108 17.45 3.49 -15.20
C VAL A 108 18.12 2.33 -14.45
N LEU A 109 19.35 2.52 -13.96
CA LEU A 109 20.07 1.51 -13.17
C LEU A 109 19.83 1.65 -11.66
N LEU A 110 19.75 2.88 -11.15
CA LEU A 110 19.69 3.17 -9.71
C LEU A 110 18.27 3.32 -9.17
N TRP A 111 17.23 3.48 -10.01
CA TRP A 111 15.87 3.72 -9.52
C TRP A 111 15.38 2.62 -8.56
N GLY A 112 15.61 1.35 -8.90
CA GLY A 112 15.18 0.20 -8.11
C GLY A 112 15.86 0.16 -6.73
N PRO A 113 17.20 0.14 -6.68
CA PRO A 113 17.95 0.21 -5.42
C PRO A 113 17.61 1.44 -4.56
N LEU A 114 17.49 2.63 -5.15
CA LEU A 114 17.15 3.86 -4.41
C LEU A 114 15.74 3.79 -3.82
N ALA A 115 14.77 3.32 -4.59
CA ALA A 115 13.41 3.10 -4.11
C ALA A 115 13.39 2.08 -2.96
N GLY A 116 14.08 0.95 -3.12
CA GLY A 116 14.20 -0.08 -2.07
C GLY A 116 14.83 0.46 -0.79
N LEU A 117 15.94 1.20 -0.89
CA LEU A 117 16.60 1.81 0.26
C LEU A 117 15.69 2.82 0.97
N ALA A 118 14.97 3.65 0.21
CA ALA A 118 14.02 4.60 0.78
C ALA A 118 12.86 3.90 1.50
N ILE A 119 12.34 2.82 0.94
CA ILE A 119 11.29 2.01 1.57
C ILE A 119 11.81 1.37 2.86
N VAL A 120 13.01 0.79 2.86
CA VAL A 120 13.64 0.24 4.07
C VAL A 120 13.84 1.33 5.12
N ALA A 121 14.31 2.51 4.73
CA ALA A 121 14.49 3.65 5.64
C ALA A 121 13.14 4.09 6.24
N TYR A 122 12.10 4.23 5.43
CA TYR A 122 10.74 4.56 5.88
C TYR A 122 10.24 3.56 6.92
N LEU A 123 10.24 2.27 6.55
CA LEU A 123 9.68 1.20 7.39
C LEU A 123 10.43 1.09 8.72
N THR A 124 11.75 1.27 8.71
CA THR A 124 12.58 1.08 9.91
C THR A 124 12.47 2.24 10.89
N VAL A 125 12.40 3.47 10.39
CA VAL A 125 12.19 4.67 11.22
C VAL A 125 10.75 4.74 11.73
N ALA A 126 9.76 4.42 10.89
CA ALA A 126 8.35 4.50 11.28
C ALA A 126 7.91 3.39 12.26
N ALA A 127 8.56 2.22 12.23
CA ALA A 127 8.25 1.07 13.10
C ALA A 127 9.14 0.94 14.36
N ALA A 128 10.18 1.76 14.50
CA ALA A 128 11.31 1.48 15.41
C ALA A 128 11.87 0.03 15.26
N GLY A 129 11.88 -0.47 14.03
CA GLY A 129 12.28 -1.84 13.71
C GLY A 129 13.77 -2.10 13.98
N ASN A 130 14.20 -3.35 13.78
CA ASN A 130 15.58 -3.76 14.02
C ASN A 130 16.56 -3.03 13.08
N ARG A 131 17.15 -1.92 13.58
CA ARG A 131 18.08 -1.06 12.85
C ARG A 131 19.31 -1.82 12.35
N ARG A 132 19.78 -2.83 13.08
CA ARG A 132 20.92 -3.66 12.64
C ARG A 132 20.57 -4.44 11.38
N ARG A 133 19.37 -5.02 11.32
CA ARG A 133 18.87 -5.70 10.11
C ARG A 133 18.69 -4.72 8.96
N ALA A 134 18.11 -3.54 9.24
CA ALA A 134 17.96 -2.48 8.25
C ALA A 134 19.30 -2.07 7.62
N LEU A 135 20.31 -1.82 8.45
CA LEU A 135 21.65 -1.44 8.01
C LEU A 135 22.34 -2.56 7.23
N ALA A 136 22.21 -3.82 7.68
CA ALA A 136 22.77 -4.96 6.95
C ALA A 136 22.12 -5.12 5.57
N VAL A 137 20.79 -4.98 5.47
CA VAL A 137 20.06 -5.02 4.21
C VAL A 137 20.45 -3.85 3.32
N ALA A 138 20.48 -2.62 3.85
CA ALA A 138 20.87 -1.44 3.11
C ALA A 138 22.31 -1.55 2.57
N GLY A 139 23.26 -1.98 3.41
CA GLY A 139 24.63 -2.24 3.00
C GLY A 139 24.73 -3.33 1.93
N GLY A 140 23.94 -4.40 2.06
CA GLY A 140 23.83 -5.46 1.06
C GLY A 140 23.30 -4.95 -0.29
N THR A 141 22.23 -4.14 -0.28
CA THR A 141 21.67 -3.51 -1.50
C THR A 141 22.68 -2.57 -2.14
N VAL A 142 23.40 -1.75 -1.36
CA VAL A 142 24.45 -0.88 -1.87
C VAL A 142 25.59 -1.68 -2.48
N ALA A 143 26.07 -2.74 -1.82
CA ALA A 143 27.15 -3.58 -2.34
C ALA A 143 26.74 -4.32 -3.64
N LEU A 144 25.53 -4.89 -3.68
CA LEU A 144 24.97 -5.55 -4.85
C LEU A 144 24.74 -4.60 -6.03
N THR A 145 24.53 -3.31 -5.75
CA THR A 145 24.41 -2.28 -6.79
C THR A 145 25.79 -1.79 -7.23
N ALA A 146 26.71 -1.56 -6.29
CA ALA A 146 28.04 -1.00 -6.55
C ALA A 146 28.93 -1.95 -7.37
N TYR A 147 28.88 -3.25 -7.10
CA TYR A 147 29.68 -4.24 -7.84
C TYR A 147 29.44 -4.20 -9.36
N PRO A 148 28.21 -4.42 -9.85
CA PRO A 148 27.96 -4.42 -11.29
C PRO A 148 28.04 -3.00 -11.89
N PHE A 149 27.78 -1.95 -11.09
CA PHE A 149 27.98 -0.58 -11.50
C PHE A 149 29.45 -0.26 -11.78
N ALA A 150 30.34 -0.68 -10.88
CA ALA A 150 31.78 -0.52 -11.05
C ALA A 150 32.30 -1.34 -12.24
N LEU A 151 31.74 -2.54 -12.47
CA LEU A 151 32.07 -3.33 -13.65
C LEU A 151 31.71 -2.62 -14.95
N ILE A 152 30.54 -1.97 -15.06
CA ILE A 152 30.18 -1.17 -16.23
C ILE A 152 31.17 -0.02 -16.45
N LEU A 153 31.59 0.64 -15.37
CA LEU A 153 32.52 1.77 -15.46
C LEU A 153 33.92 1.34 -15.91
N TRP A 154 34.37 0.14 -15.53
CA TRP A 154 35.67 -0.42 -15.92
C TRP A 154 35.65 -1.21 -17.24
N ARG A 155 34.52 -1.84 -17.58
CA ARG A 155 34.35 -2.68 -18.78
C ARG A 155 32.96 -2.48 -19.37
N THR A 156 32.90 -1.98 -20.59
CA THR A 156 31.66 -1.85 -21.36
C THR A 156 31.18 -3.22 -21.84
N LEU A 157 30.42 -3.93 -21.00
CA LEU A 157 29.75 -5.19 -21.34
C LEU A 157 28.25 -4.93 -21.57
N PRO A 158 27.79 -4.78 -22.82
CA PRO A 158 26.41 -4.43 -23.12
C PRO A 158 25.39 -5.45 -22.59
N GLN A 159 25.71 -6.76 -22.59
CA GLN A 159 24.79 -7.78 -22.05
C GLN A 159 24.57 -7.66 -20.54
N TYR A 160 25.56 -7.16 -19.78
CA TYR A 160 25.41 -6.96 -18.34
C TYR A 160 24.47 -5.80 -18.02
N ARG A 161 24.44 -4.76 -18.86
CA ARG A 161 23.53 -3.62 -18.71
C ARG A 161 22.07 -4.06 -18.70
N ASP A 162 21.67 -4.84 -19.71
CA ASP A 162 20.27 -5.28 -19.86
C ASP A 162 19.82 -6.19 -18.72
N LEU A 163 20.70 -7.09 -18.26
CA LEU A 163 20.43 -7.93 -17.09
C LEU A 163 20.22 -7.07 -15.84
N MET A 164 21.05 -6.07 -15.60
CA MET A 164 20.95 -5.24 -14.40
C MET A 164 19.64 -4.48 -14.31
N LEU A 165 19.07 -4.04 -15.44
CA LEU A 165 17.81 -3.29 -15.48
C LEU A 165 16.65 -4.06 -14.85
N ILE A 166 16.66 -5.39 -14.97
CA ILE A 166 15.61 -6.25 -14.44
C ILE A 166 15.98 -6.74 -13.03
N HIS A 167 17.24 -7.12 -12.83
CA HIS A 167 17.66 -7.80 -11.61
C HIS A 167 17.85 -6.85 -10.43
N LEU A 168 18.29 -5.60 -10.63
CA LEU A 168 18.50 -4.66 -9.53
C LEU A 168 17.18 -4.24 -8.84
N PRO A 169 16.10 -3.88 -9.56
CA PRO A 169 14.81 -3.61 -8.93
C PRO A 169 14.26 -4.83 -8.19
N LEU A 170 14.40 -6.03 -8.76
CA LEU A 170 13.96 -7.26 -8.11
C LEU A 170 14.77 -7.55 -6.83
N ALA A 171 16.10 -7.39 -6.88
CA ALA A 171 16.97 -7.52 -5.72
C ALA A 171 16.62 -6.49 -4.63
N ALA A 172 16.29 -5.26 -5.00
CA ALA A 172 15.83 -4.22 -4.08
C ALA A 172 14.47 -4.58 -3.45
N ALA A 173 13.54 -5.14 -4.21
CA ALA A 173 12.27 -5.63 -3.68
C ALA A 173 12.46 -6.80 -2.70
N ILE A 174 13.35 -7.75 -3.02
CA ILE A 174 13.73 -8.84 -2.11
C ILE A 174 14.36 -8.26 -0.83
N ALA A 175 15.26 -7.28 -0.96
CA ALA A 175 15.87 -6.60 0.17
C ALA A 175 14.83 -5.98 1.10
N VAL A 176 13.81 -5.28 0.55
CA VAL A 176 12.67 -4.78 1.34
C VAL A 176 11.97 -5.93 2.07
N GLY A 177 11.67 -7.05 1.40
CA GLY A 177 11.07 -8.23 2.02
C GLY A 177 11.91 -8.81 3.17
N VAL A 178 13.22 -8.97 2.97
CA VAL A 178 14.17 -9.43 4.00
C VAL A 178 14.25 -8.42 5.16
N SER A 179 14.12 -7.12 4.90
CA SER A 179 14.12 -6.09 5.94
C SER A 179 12.92 -6.20 6.89
N LEU A 180 11.78 -6.71 6.39
CA LEU A 180 10.55 -6.94 7.16
C LEU A 180 10.58 -8.30 7.86
N LEU A 181 10.90 -9.36 7.11
CA LEU A 181 10.74 -10.75 7.54
C LEU A 181 11.99 -11.35 8.21
N GLY A 182 13.18 -10.84 7.87
CA GLY A 182 14.44 -11.51 8.18
C GLY A 182 14.73 -12.71 7.26
N LEU A 183 15.77 -13.48 7.59
CA LEU A 183 16.26 -14.58 6.75
C LEU A 183 15.44 -15.87 6.85
N ARG A 184 14.62 -16.01 7.90
CA ARG A 184 13.80 -17.20 8.16
C ARG A 184 12.34 -16.79 8.38
N PRO A 185 11.61 -16.45 7.30
CA PRO A 185 10.21 -16.03 7.40
C PRO A 185 9.29 -17.18 7.82
N ASN A 186 8.27 -16.86 8.62
CA ASN A 186 7.09 -17.71 8.73
C ASN A 186 6.26 -17.62 7.44
N ARG A 187 5.55 -18.70 7.06
CA ARG A 187 4.75 -18.75 5.82
C ARG A 187 3.62 -17.72 5.80
N GLU A 188 3.00 -17.49 6.95
CA GLU A 188 1.93 -16.51 7.11
C GLU A 188 2.43 -15.08 6.87
N ASP A 189 3.53 -14.71 7.52
CA ASP A 189 4.16 -13.39 7.34
C ASP A 189 4.67 -13.20 5.90
N LEU A 190 5.22 -14.25 5.27
CA LEU A 190 5.67 -14.20 3.87
C LEU A 190 4.49 -13.93 2.92
N PHE A 191 3.38 -14.65 3.08
CA PHE A 191 2.17 -14.46 2.28
C PHE A 191 1.62 -13.04 2.45
N ALA A 192 1.60 -12.55 3.69
CA ALA A 192 1.15 -11.20 3.99
C ALA A 192 1.99 -10.11 3.32
N VAL A 193 3.33 -10.22 3.39
CA VAL A 193 4.23 -9.27 2.71
C VAL A 193 4.04 -9.32 1.20
N LEU A 194 3.91 -10.51 0.61
CA LEU A 194 3.73 -10.67 -0.83
C LEU A 194 2.41 -10.06 -1.30
N SER A 195 1.32 -10.33 -0.58
CA SER A 195 0.00 -9.74 -0.85
C SER A 195 0.04 -8.21 -0.75
N LYS A 196 0.69 -7.67 0.28
CA LYS A 196 0.86 -6.22 0.44
C LYS A 196 1.77 -5.60 -0.61
N ALA A 197 2.80 -6.29 -1.09
CA ALA A 197 3.63 -5.79 -2.18
C ALA A 197 2.82 -5.57 -3.47
N ILE A 198 1.84 -6.45 -3.75
CA ILE A 198 0.93 -6.26 -4.89
C ILE A 198 0.03 -5.05 -4.66
N GLU A 199 -0.49 -4.85 -3.45
CA GLU A 199 -1.31 -3.67 -3.11
C GLU A 199 -0.52 -2.36 -3.23
N VAL A 200 0.75 -2.36 -2.83
CA VAL A 200 1.69 -1.23 -3.03
C VAL A 200 1.88 -0.95 -4.51
N LEU A 201 2.09 -2.01 -5.32
CA LEU A 201 2.28 -1.88 -6.77
C LEU A 201 1.04 -1.26 -7.44
N VAL A 202 -0.16 -1.75 -7.09
CA VAL A 202 -1.43 -1.23 -7.62
C VAL A 202 -1.62 0.24 -7.20
N THR A 203 -1.38 0.56 -5.93
CA THR A 203 -1.50 1.92 -5.40
C THR A 203 -0.52 2.87 -6.08
N GLY A 204 0.74 2.45 -6.25
CA GLY A 204 1.74 3.20 -7.00
C GLY A 204 1.31 3.43 -8.46
N GLY A 205 0.74 2.41 -9.11
CA GLY A 205 0.18 2.55 -10.46
C GLY A 205 -0.92 3.59 -10.54
N VAL A 206 -1.87 3.58 -9.59
CA VAL A 206 -2.94 4.60 -9.51
C VAL A 206 -2.34 6.00 -9.31
N TYR A 207 -1.36 6.15 -8.42
CA TYR A 207 -0.70 7.44 -8.19
C TYR A 207 0.02 7.95 -9.44
N LEU A 208 0.64 7.07 -10.23
CA LEU A 208 1.28 7.46 -11.49
C LEU A 208 0.25 7.90 -12.54
N ILE A 209 -0.87 7.18 -12.69
CA ILE A 209 -1.94 7.55 -13.64
C ILE A 209 -2.54 8.90 -13.25
N VAL A 210 -2.96 9.05 -12.00
CA VAL A 210 -3.57 10.27 -11.48
C VAL A 210 -2.58 11.43 -11.53
N GLY A 211 -1.36 11.23 -11.06
CA GLY A 211 -0.29 12.24 -11.08
C GLY A 211 0.10 12.66 -12.50
N GLY A 212 0.16 11.72 -13.44
CA GLY A 212 0.39 11.99 -14.86
C GLY A 212 -0.73 12.82 -15.48
N MET A 213 -1.99 12.51 -15.17
CA MET A 213 -3.15 13.27 -15.62
C MET A 213 -3.12 14.70 -15.08
N PHE A 214 -2.90 14.90 -13.78
CA PHE A 214 -2.77 16.24 -13.18
C PHE A 214 -1.61 17.02 -13.77
N THR A 215 -0.47 16.37 -14.00
CA THR A 215 0.70 17.00 -14.64
C THR A 215 0.38 17.45 -16.07
N GLY A 216 -0.29 16.59 -16.86
CA GLY A 216 -0.72 16.91 -18.22
C GLY A 216 -1.70 18.08 -18.27
N ILE A 217 -2.69 18.10 -17.37
CA ILE A 217 -3.65 19.22 -17.25
C ILE A 217 -2.92 20.51 -16.88
N ALA A 218 -2.03 20.46 -15.88
CA ALA A 218 -1.27 21.63 -15.43
C ALA A 218 -0.41 22.21 -16.56
N PHE A 219 0.33 21.37 -17.28
CA PHE A 219 1.12 21.81 -18.43
C PHE A 219 0.25 22.34 -19.57
N GLY A 220 -0.91 21.72 -19.82
CA GLY A 220 -1.88 22.24 -20.79
C GLY A 220 -2.42 23.62 -20.42
N MET A 221 -2.69 23.87 -19.13
CA MET A 221 -3.09 25.18 -18.62
C MET A 221 -1.99 26.22 -18.77
N PHE A 222 -0.73 25.88 -18.45
CA PHE A 222 0.40 26.79 -18.69
C PHE A 222 0.57 27.13 -20.17
N ALA A 223 0.48 26.12 -21.04
CA ALA A 223 0.55 26.32 -22.48
C ALA A 223 -0.58 27.23 -23.00
N ALA A 224 -1.80 27.09 -22.48
CA ALA A 224 -2.94 27.97 -22.81
C ALA A 224 -2.71 29.43 -22.39
N LEU A 225 -1.89 29.68 -21.35
CA LEU A 225 -1.46 31.02 -20.93
C LEU A 225 -0.25 31.54 -21.73
N GLY A 226 0.21 30.82 -22.75
CA GLY A 226 1.42 31.15 -23.51
C GLY A 226 2.73 30.84 -22.76
N ILE A 227 2.67 30.11 -21.65
CA ILE A 227 3.83 29.72 -20.84
C ILE A 227 4.27 28.32 -21.27
N ASN A 228 5.35 28.24 -22.05
CA ASN A 228 5.95 26.98 -22.46
C ASN A 228 6.97 26.51 -21.42
N ILE A 229 6.68 25.38 -20.77
CA ILE A 229 7.62 24.75 -19.82
C ILE A 229 8.74 24.05 -20.61
N PRO A 230 10.02 24.37 -20.37
CA PRO A 230 11.14 23.69 -21.01
C PRO A 230 11.10 22.17 -20.78
N GLN A 231 11.41 21.39 -21.83
CA GLN A 231 11.34 19.93 -21.79
C GLN A 231 12.20 19.33 -20.67
N ASP A 232 13.38 19.90 -20.39
CA ASP A 232 14.26 19.44 -19.32
C ASP A 232 13.62 19.58 -17.94
N ILE A 233 12.92 20.68 -17.69
CA ILE A 233 12.20 20.91 -16.42
C ILE A 233 11.02 19.96 -16.31
N ALA A 234 10.25 19.79 -17.40
CA ALA A 234 9.13 18.86 -17.45
C ALA A 234 9.58 17.41 -17.17
N GLN A 235 10.70 16.99 -17.75
CA GLN A 235 11.29 15.67 -17.54
C GLN A 235 11.73 15.46 -16.09
N ARG A 236 12.45 16.43 -15.50
CA ARG A 236 12.88 16.35 -14.10
C ARG A 236 11.69 16.28 -13.15
N LEU A 237 10.63 17.06 -13.40
CA LEU A 237 9.42 17.04 -12.60
C LEU A 237 8.70 15.68 -12.67
N ALA A 238 8.64 15.09 -13.87
CA ALA A 238 8.06 13.75 -14.05
C ALA A 238 8.84 12.69 -13.25
N PHE A 239 10.17 12.71 -13.29
CA PHE A 239 10.99 11.79 -12.51
C PHE A 239 10.95 12.05 -11.00
N ALA A 240 10.80 13.32 -10.57
CA ALA A 240 10.52 13.62 -9.18
C ALA A 240 9.23 12.97 -8.68
N GLY A 241 8.16 13.06 -9.47
CA GLY A 241 6.90 12.38 -9.18
C GLY A 241 7.08 10.87 -9.04
N LEU A 242 7.78 10.25 -9.99
CA LEU A 242 8.11 8.82 -9.96
C LEU A 242 8.84 8.40 -8.68
N GLY A 243 9.86 9.17 -8.26
CA GLY A 243 10.60 8.90 -7.03
C GLY A 243 9.73 9.03 -5.78
N ALA A 244 8.89 10.07 -5.72
CA ALA A 244 8.00 10.29 -4.58
C ALA A 244 6.97 9.16 -4.40
N VAL A 245 6.44 8.63 -5.51
CA VAL A 245 5.43 7.55 -5.51
C VAL A 245 5.93 6.30 -4.77
N ALA A 246 7.22 5.95 -4.87
CA ALA A 246 7.75 4.74 -4.24
C ALA A 246 7.50 4.68 -2.72
N VAL A 247 7.70 5.81 -2.02
CA VAL A 247 7.48 5.90 -0.57
C VAL A 247 6.01 6.16 -0.25
N LEU A 248 5.34 7.03 -1.01
CA LEU A 248 3.94 7.36 -0.78
C LEU A 248 3.01 6.15 -0.96
N ALA A 249 3.27 5.31 -1.96
CA ALA A 249 2.50 4.09 -2.18
C ALA A 249 2.60 3.15 -0.97
N VAL A 250 3.82 2.91 -0.46
CA VAL A 250 4.03 2.09 0.75
C VAL A 250 3.34 2.70 1.96
N ALA A 251 3.53 3.99 2.21
CA ALA A 251 2.90 4.67 3.33
C ALA A 251 1.37 4.62 3.26
N SER A 252 0.78 4.52 2.07
CA SER A 252 -0.67 4.56 1.92
C SER A 252 -1.35 3.22 2.18
N VAL A 253 -0.64 2.09 2.08
CA VAL A 253 -1.26 0.74 2.19
C VAL A 253 -0.62 -0.18 3.21
N TYR A 254 0.53 0.20 3.75
CA TYR A 254 1.29 -0.60 4.72
C TYR A 254 1.44 0.15 6.04
N ASP A 255 1.01 -0.45 7.14
CA ASP A 255 1.25 0.09 8.48
C ASP A 255 2.57 -0.44 9.05
N PRO A 256 3.61 0.40 9.21
CA PRO A 256 4.91 -0.05 9.69
C PRO A 256 4.89 -0.58 11.13
N ARG A 257 3.89 -0.22 11.94
CA ARG A 257 3.82 -0.60 13.37
C ARG A 257 3.21 -1.97 13.60
N LEU A 258 2.51 -2.51 12.61
CA LEU A 258 1.87 -3.82 12.68
C LEU A 258 2.78 -4.91 12.11
N ARG A 259 2.65 -6.13 12.64
CA ARG A 259 3.32 -7.28 12.03
C ARG A 259 2.75 -7.54 10.63
N PRO A 260 3.51 -8.17 9.71
CA PRO A 260 3.00 -8.48 8.38
C PRO A 260 1.67 -9.24 8.41
N ALA A 261 1.54 -10.28 9.23
CA ALA A 261 0.28 -11.04 9.37
C ALA A 261 -0.91 -10.20 9.91
N GLU A 262 -0.65 -9.12 10.65
CA GLU A 262 -1.67 -8.25 11.25
C GLU A 262 -2.10 -7.10 10.33
N GLN A 263 -1.50 -7.01 9.14
CA GLN A 263 -1.87 -5.99 8.16
C GLN A 263 -3.34 -6.16 7.74
N LYS A 264 -4.05 -5.04 7.61
CA LYS A 264 -5.45 -5.08 7.17
C LYS A 264 -5.52 -5.29 5.66
N PHE A 265 -6.15 -6.39 5.23
CA PHE A 265 -6.34 -6.73 3.82
C PHE A 265 -7.69 -6.24 3.26
N GLU A 266 -8.60 -5.77 4.10
CA GLU A 266 -9.99 -5.51 3.72
C GLU A 266 -10.25 -4.21 2.95
N GLN A 267 -9.28 -3.29 2.88
CA GLN A 267 -9.47 -1.98 2.24
C GLN A 267 -8.91 -1.90 0.80
N GLY A 268 -8.11 -2.87 0.36
CA GLY A 268 -7.48 -2.88 -0.97
C GLY A 268 -7.63 -4.22 -1.71
N LEU A 269 -6.50 -4.89 -1.97
CA LEU A 269 -6.47 -6.10 -2.81
C LEU A 269 -7.23 -7.30 -2.22
N GLY A 270 -7.39 -7.37 -0.90
CA GLY A 270 -8.13 -8.46 -0.25
C GLY A 270 -9.62 -8.51 -0.61
N ARG A 271 -10.21 -7.40 -1.08
CA ARG A 271 -11.52 -7.40 -1.75
C ARG A 271 -11.41 -7.65 -3.25
N LEU A 272 -10.34 -7.18 -3.89
CA LEU A 272 -10.11 -7.39 -5.33
C LEU A 272 -9.90 -8.86 -5.68
N VAL A 273 -9.16 -9.64 -4.88
CA VAL A 273 -8.94 -11.07 -5.16
C VAL A 273 -10.24 -11.87 -5.23
N PRO A 274 -11.12 -11.90 -4.19
CA PRO A 274 -12.39 -12.61 -4.29
C PRO A 274 -13.32 -12.03 -5.36
N THR A 275 -13.25 -10.72 -5.62
CA THR A 275 -14.04 -10.08 -6.69
C THR A 275 -13.55 -10.49 -8.09
N LEU A 276 -12.24 -10.46 -8.33
CA LEU A 276 -11.60 -10.87 -9.58
C LEU A 276 -11.78 -12.36 -9.81
N THR A 277 -11.60 -13.20 -8.78
CA THR A 277 -11.89 -14.63 -8.90
C THR A 277 -13.35 -14.86 -9.28
N ARG A 278 -14.30 -14.14 -8.67
CA ARG A 278 -15.73 -14.23 -9.03
C ARG A 278 -16.03 -13.67 -10.43
N LEU A 279 -15.32 -12.64 -10.88
CA LEU A 279 -15.49 -12.03 -12.20
C LEU A 279 -14.87 -12.89 -13.32
N LEU A 280 -13.71 -13.50 -13.06
CA LEU A 280 -12.98 -14.32 -14.02
C LEU A 280 -13.51 -15.76 -14.08
N LEU A 281 -14.18 -16.25 -13.04
CA LEU A 281 -14.81 -17.58 -13.03
C LEU A 281 -15.81 -17.79 -14.19
N PRO A 282 -16.80 -16.92 -14.45
CA PRO A 282 -17.72 -17.10 -15.57
C PRO A 282 -17.00 -17.05 -16.93
N LEU A 283 -15.98 -16.20 -17.06
CA LEU A 283 -15.16 -16.14 -18.29
C LEU A 283 -14.36 -17.44 -18.48
N ALA A 284 -13.73 -17.96 -17.42
CA ALA A 284 -12.99 -19.21 -17.44
C ALA A 284 -13.91 -20.40 -17.75
N LEU A 285 -15.11 -20.42 -17.19
CA LEU A 285 -16.14 -21.42 -17.50
C LEU A 285 -16.61 -21.33 -18.95
N LEU A 286 -16.76 -20.12 -19.51
CA LEU A 286 -17.09 -19.91 -20.91
C LEU A 286 -15.99 -20.44 -21.83
N VAL A 287 -14.72 -20.11 -21.53
CA VAL A 287 -13.57 -20.66 -22.27
C VAL A 287 -13.54 -22.19 -22.17
N LEU A 288 -13.76 -22.75 -20.98
CA LEU A 288 -13.83 -24.20 -20.77
C LEU A 288 -14.97 -24.85 -21.56
N ALA A 289 -16.15 -24.22 -21.59
CA ALA A 289 -17.30 -24.71 -22.36
C ALA A 289 -17.02 -24.71 -23.87
N ILE A 290 -16.43 -23.63 -24.39
CA ILE A 290 -15.96 -23.56 -25.78
C ILE A 290 -14.96 -24.68 -26.04
N TYR A 291 -14.00 -24.89 -25.13
CA TYR A 291 -12.96 -25.91 -25.28
C TYR A 291 -13.54 -27.34 -25.33
N ILE A 292 -14.46 -27.66 -24.41
CA ILE A 292 -15.17 -28.95 -24.37
C ILE A 292 -16.01 -29.15 -25.63
N PHE A 293 -16.61 -28.09 -26.17
CA PHE A 293 -17.41 -28.16 -27.38
C PHE A 293 -16.55 -28.34 -28.64
N VAL A 294 -15.42 -27.65 -28.75
CA VAL A 294 -14.57 -27.64 -29.96
C VAL A 294 -13.67 -28.88 -30.07
N ILE A 295 -13.18 -29.40 -28.94
CA ILE A 295 -12.26 -30.56 -28.91
C ILE A 295 -12.79 -31.78 -29.71
N PRO A 296 -14.03 -32.24 -29.53
CA PRO A 296 -14.55 -33.41 -30.24
C PRO A 296 -14.53 -33.23 -31.75
N PHE A 297 -14.86 -32.04 -32.26
CA PHE A 297 -14.87 -31.76 -33.69
C PHE A 297 -13.45 -31.80 -34.28
N ARG A 298 -12.45 -31.33 -33.53
CA ARG A 298 -11.05 -31.38 -33.97
C ARG A 298 -10.47 -32.80 -33.99
N PHE A 299 -10.96 -33.69 -33.14
CA PHE A 299 -10.60 -35.12 -33.17
C PHE A 299 -11.36 -35.93 -34.23
N MET A 300 -12.37 -35.33 -34.87
CA MET A 300 -13.14 -35.93 -35.96
C MET A 300 -12.75 -35.38 -37.34
N GLU A 301 -11.73 -34.50 -37.43
CA GLU A 301 -11.12 -34.13 -38.70
C GLU A 301 -10.39 -35.37 -39.29
N PRO A 302 -10.66 -35.75 -40.56
CA PRO A 302 -10.07 -36.93 -41.20
C PRO A 302 -8.58 -36.78 -41.55
#